data_AF-A0A2A2Y5G3-F1
#
_entry.id   AF-A0A2A2Y5G3-F1
#
_cell.length_a   1.000
_cell.length_b   1.000
_cell.length_c   1.000
_cell.angle_alpha   90.00
_cell.angle_beta   90.00
_cell.angle_gamma   90.00
#
_symmetry.space_group_name_H-M   'P 1'
#
loop_
_entity.id
_entity.type
_entity.pdbx_description
1 polymer ?
#
loop_
_entity_poly.entity_id
_entity_poly.type
_entity_poly.pdbx_seq_one_letter_code
_entity_poly.pdbx_strand_id
1 'polypeptide(L)'
;MESEPKSRNPQTEKLFLWASFILFCTVLAFTYSTYGDETARLAGMRASEAQKEQAYAALERTRAQTERYVERFGRDPEFVRDQARERMGVAEPGEIVIRLDGARNMATPPKPAPAPAAPAQARR
;
A
#
# COMPACT_ATOMS: atom_id res chain seq x y z
N MET A 1 70.72 -32.74 -9.28
CA MET A 1 69.53 -32.57 -10.15
C MET A 1 69.03 -31.16 -9.93
N GLU A 2 69.50 -30.25 -10.76
CA GLU A 2 69.20 -28.82 -10.67
C GLU A 2 67.77 -28.61 -11.14
N SER A 3 66.93 -28.05 -10.28
CA SER A 3 65.55 -27.70 -10.63
C SER A 3 65.59 -26.44 -11.48
N GLU A 4 65.22 -26.54 -12.74
CA GLU A 4 65.13 -25.40 -13.64
C GLU A 4 64.26 -24.28 -13.02
N PRO A 5 64.71 -23.01 -13.02
CA PRO A 5 63.85 -21.90 -12.66
C PRO A 5 62.84 -21.73 -13.78
N LYS A 6 61.64 -22.31 -13.61
CA LYS A 6 60.49 -22.12 -14.51
C LYS A 6 60.34 -20.63 -14.79
N SER A 7 60.73 -20.20 -16.00
CA SER A 7 60.62 -18.79 -16.40
C SER A 7 59.17 -18.37 -16.19
N ARG A 8 58.99 -17.44 -15.25
CA ARG A 8 57.68 -17.05 -14.77
C ARG A 8 57.14 -16.07 -15.81
N ASN A 9 56.36 -16.58 -16.76
CA ASN A 9 55.86 -15.78 -17.86
C ASN A 9 54.95 -14.65 -17.30
N PRO A 10 55.31 -13.36 -17.48
CA PRO A 10 54.58 -12.23 -16.90
C PRO A 10 53.15 -12.12 -17.47
N GLN A 11 52.89 -12.70 -18.63
CA GLN A 11 51.55 -12.77 -19.21
C GLN A 11 50.64 -13.73 -18.43
N THR A 12 51.19 -14.85 -17.94
CA THR A 12 50.44 -15.83 -17.15
C THR A 12 50.08 -15.28 -15.78
N GLU A 13 50.97 -14.51 -15.14
CA GLU A 13 50.66 -13.83 -13.87
C GLU A 13 49.54 -12.80 -14.03
N LYS A 14 49.57 -12.00 -15.10
CA LYS A 14 48.49 -11.06 -15.40
C LYS A 14 47.17 -11.81 -15.59
N LEU A 15 47.16 -12.91 -16.33
CA LEU A 15 45.95 -13.71 -16.52
C LEU A 15 45.42 -14.29 -15.19
N PHE A 16 46.29 -14.77 -14.32
CA PHE A 16 45.88 -15.25 -12.99
C PHE A 16 45.33 -14.11 -12.10
N LEU A 17 45.96 -12.94 -12.12
CA LEU A 17 45.48 -11.78 -11.37
C LEU A 17 44.11 -11.32 -11.87
N TRP A 18 43.93 -11.20 -13.19
CA TRP A 18 42.64 -10.87 -13.79
C TRP A 18 41.58 -11.93 -13.50
N ALA A 19 41.91 -13.22 -13.61
CA ALA A 19 40.99 -14.30 -13.29
C ALA A 19 40.58 -14.27 -11.81
N SER A 20 41.53 -14.05 -10.89
CA SER A 20 41.24 -13.94 -9.46
C SER A 20 40.41 -12.70 -9.13
N PHE A 21 40.66 -11.58 -9.81
CA PHE A 21 39.89 -10.35 -9.64
C PHE A 21 38.46 -10.52 -10.13
N ILE A 22 38.27 -11.14 -11.30
CA ILE A 22 36.94 -11.44 -11.84
C ILE A 22 36.21 -12.41 -10.90
N LEU A 23 36.88 -13.47 -10.44
CA LEU A 23 36.31 -14.42 -9.48
C LEU A 23 35.90 -13.73 -8.16
N PHE A 24 36.74 -12.81 -7.66
CA PHE A 24 36.42 -12.04 -6.47
C PHE A 24 35.19 -11.15 -6.68
N CYS A 25 35.14 -10.43 -7.81
CA CYS A 25 34.01 -9.58 -8.18
C CYS A 25 32.71 -10.38 -8.33
N THR A 26 32.75 -11.59 -8.91
CA THR A 26 31.54 -12.42 -9.06
C THR A 26 31.03 -12.91 -7.72
N VAL A 27 31.91 -13.35 -6.81
CA VAL A 27 31.53 -13.76 -5.45
C VAL A 27 30.96 -12.57 -4.67
N LEU A 28 31.55 -11.38 -4.80
CA LEU A 28 31.09 -10.18 -4.11
C LEU A 28 29.72 -9.73 -4.64
N ALA A 29 29.50 -9.77 -5.96
CA ALA A 29 28.20 -9.49 -6.58
C ALA A 29 27.13 -10.51 -6.16
N PHE A 30 27.46 -11.80 -6.13
CA PHE A 30 26.54 -12.86 -5.67
C PHE A 30 26.16 -12.69 -4.19
N THR A 31 27.14 -12.34 -3.35
CA THR A 31 26.92 -12.05 -1.93
C THR A 31 25.99 -10.85 -1.78
N TYR A 32 26.28 -9.74 -2.47
CA TYR A 32 25.44 -8.54 -2.42
C TYR A 32 24.03 -8.79 -2.96
N SER A 33 23.88 -9.60 -4.02
CA SER A 33 22.56 -9.98 -4.54
C SER A 33 21.76 -10.81 -3.55
N THR A 34 22.42 -11.67 -2.77
CA THR A 34 21.75 -12.54 -1.79
C THR A 34 21.30 -11.74 -0.56
N TYR A 35 22.17 -10.87 -0.03
CA TYR A 35 21.87 -10.09 1.18
C TYR A 35 21.11 -8.79 0.92
N GLY A 36 21.25 -8.20 -0.28
CA GLY A 36 20.55 -6.97 -0.66
C GLY A 36 19.04 -7.16 -0.70
N ASP A 37 18.59 -8.32 -1.19
CA ASP A 37 17.16 -8.64 -1.32
C ASP A 37 16.47 -8.74 0.05
N GLU A 38 17.20 -9.19 1.07
CA GLU A 38 16.69 -9.32 2.44
C GLU A 38 16.49 -7.96 3.12
N THR A 39 17.38 -7.00 2.85
CA THR A 39 17.21 -5.61 3.31
C THR A 39 16.05 -4.91 2.61
N ALA A 40 15.86 -5.15 1.30
CA ALA A 40 14.74 -4.62 0.53
C ALA A 40 13.41 -5.21 1.04
N ARG A 41 13.38 -6.51 1.34
CA ARG A 41 12.22 -7.19 1.92
C ARG A 41 11.85 -6.64 3.30
N LEU A 42 12.82 -6.42 4.18
CA LEU A 42 12.59 -5.81 5.50
C LEU A 42 12.09 -4.37 5.39
N ALA A 43 12.64 -3.57 4.47
CA ALA A 43 12.16 -2.23 4.20
C ALA A 43 10.72 -2.24 3.66
N GLY A 44 10.41 -3.17 2.75
CA GLY A 44 9.06 -3.37 2.22
C GLY A 44 8.05 -3.76 3.31
N MET A 45 8.42 -4.64 4.23
CA MET A 45 7.55 -5.02 5.35
C MET A 45 7.24 -3.84 6.28
N ARG A 46 8.24 -3.04 6.67
CA ARG A 46 8.02 -1.83 7.49
C ARG A 46 7.13 -0.80 6.78
N ALA A 47 7.34 -0.59 5.49
CA ALA A 47 6.48 0.29 4.70
C ALA A 47 5.03 -0.23 4.66
N SER A 48 4.84 -1.54 4.55
CA SER A 48 3.51 -2.17 4.57
C SER A 48 2.83 -2.06 5.94
N GLU A 49 3.57 -2.15 7.04
CA GLU A 49 3.05 -1.94 8.40
C GLU A 49 2.59 -0.50 8.59
N ALA A 50 3.41 0.48 8.21
CA ALA A 50 3.06 1.90 8.30
C ALA A 50 1.81 2.24 7.45
N GLN A 51 1.69 1.67 6.25
CA GLN A 51 0.49 1.85 5.42
C GLN A 51 -0.76 1.25 6.08
N LYS A 52 -0.65 0.05 6.66
CA LYS A 52 -1.78 -0.57 7.37
C LYS A 52 -2.18 0.23 8.58
N GLU A 53 -1.23 0.71 9.38
CA GLU A 53 -1.50 1.53 10.55
C GLU A 53 -2.22 2.83 10.18
N GLN A 54 -1.80 3.50 9.11
CA GLN A 54 -2.49 4.68 8.58
C GLN A 54 -3.92 4.35 8.11
N ALA A 55 -4.10 3.22 7.43
CA ALA A 55 -5.42 2.76 7.00
C ALA A 55 -6.34 2.46 8.19
N TYR A 56 -5.82 1.81 9.25
CA TYR A 56 -6.56 1.56 10.49
C TYR A 56 -6.93 2.87 11.20
N ALA A 57 -6.00 3.82 11.31
CA ALA A 57 -6.28 5.12 11.91
C ALA A 57 -7.35 5.91 11.13
N ALA A 58 -7.34 5.83 9.79
CA ALA A 58 -8.38 6.43 8.97
C ALA A 58 -9.74 5.74 9.18
N LEU A 59 -9.75 4.40 9.24
CA LEU A 59 -10.96 3.63 9.48
C LEU A 59 -11.59 3.94 10.83
N GLU A 60 -10.78 4.07 11.90
CA GLU A 60 -11.29 4.38 13.23
C GLU A 60 -11.92 5.78 13.29
N ARG A 61 -11.33 6.76 12.59
CA ARG A 61 -11.95 8.10 12.47
C ARG A 61 -13.29 8.05 11.77
N THR A 62 -13.39 7.31 10.66
CA THR A 62 -14.65 7.13 9.93
C THR A 62 -15.69 6.41 10.79
N ARG A 63 -15.28 5.40 11.55
CA ARG A 63 -16.13 4.69 12.51
C ARG A 63 -16.69 5.64 13.55
N ALA A 64 -15.85 6.45 14.20
CA ALA A 64 -16.27 7.42 15.19
C ALA A 64 -17.23 8.48 14.61
N GLN A 65 -17.01 8.94 13.38
CA GLN A 65 -17.94 9.85 12.70
C GLN A 65 -19.29 9.19 12.42
N THR A 66 -19.26 7.95 11.92
CA THR A 66 -20.47 7.18 11.60
C THR A 66 -21.27 6.87 12.86
N GLU A 67 -20.61 6.54 13.96
CA GLU A 67 -21.26 6.26 15.24
C GLU A 67 -22.01 7.49 15.77
N ARG A 68 -21.37 8.67 15.74
CA ARG A 68 -22.03 9.94 16.09
C ARG A 68 -23.21 10.26 15.16
N TYR A 69 -23.07 9.96 13.87
CA TYR A 69 -24.12 10.15 12.88
C TYR A 69 -25.33 9.26 13.17
N VAL A 70 -25.10 7.98 13.50
CA VAL A 70 -26.14 7.02 13.88
C VAL A 70 -26.79 7.39 15.21
N GLU A 71 -26.01 7.80 16.21
CA GLU A 71 -26.54 8.28 17.50
C GLU A 71 -27.51 9.45 17.29
N ARG A 72 -27.19 10.36 16.36
CA ARG A 72 -28.06 11.49 16.02
C ARG A 72 -29.41 11.06 15.45
N PHE A 73 -29.47 10.03 14.61
CA PHE A 73 -30.75 9.48 14.13
C PHE A 73 -31.67 9.00 15.25
N GLY A 74 -31.10 8.48 16.34
CA GLY A 74 -31.90 8.00 17.48
C GLY A 74 -32.36 9.13 18.43
N ARG A 75 -31.64 10.26 18.46
CA ARG A 75 -31.86 11.34 19.44
C ARG A 75 -32.60 12.56 18.87
N ASP A 76 -32.51 12.81 17.58
CA ASP A 76 -33.00 14.04 16.92
C ASP A 76 -34.08 13.71 15.86
N PRO A 77 -35.37 13.88 16.18
CA PRO A 77 -36.47 13.54 15.26
C PRO A 77 -36.58 14.48 14.06
N GLU A 78 -36.14 15.74 14.16
CA GLU A 78 -36.13 16.67 13.02
C GLU A 78 -35.05 16.26 12.01
N PHE A 79 -33.88 15.84 12.50
CA PHE A 79 -32.83 15.30 11.64
C PHE A 79 -33.27 14.06 10.83
N VAL A 80 -34.09 13.18 11.41
CA VAL A 80 -34.68 12.04 10.68
C VAL A 80 -35.60 12.51 9.56
N ARG A 81 -36.42 13.54 9.82
CA ARG A 81 -37.35 14.10 8.83
C ARG A 81 -36.59 14.74 7.68
N ASP A 82 -35.55 15.51 7.96
CA ASP A 82 -34.71 16.14 6.94
C ASP A 82 -34.00 15.09 6.09
N GLN A 83 -33.43 14.05 6.72
CA GLN A 83 -32.78 12.95 6.00
C GLN A 83 -33.77 12.10 5.19
N ALA A 84 -34.99 11.88 5.68
CA ALA A 84 -36.05 11.20 4.93
C ALA A 84 -36.52 12.07 3.76
N ARG A 85 -36.66 13.38 3.98
CA ARG A 85 -37.05 14.38 2.98
C ARG A 85 -36.05 14.43 1.83
N GLU A 86 -34.75 14.51 2.15
CA GLU A 86 -33.65 14.49 1.18
C GLU A 86 -33.66 13.20 0.34
N ARG A 87 -33.90 12.05 0.97
CA ARG A 87 -34.00 10.74 0.28
C ARG A 87 -35.24 10.60 -0.59
N MET A 88 -36.38 11.12 -0.14
CA MET A 88 -37.65 11.08 -0.88
C MET A 88 -37.71 12.18 -1.96
N GLY A 89 -36.78 13.14 -1.94
CA GLY A 89 -36.71 14.24 -2.92
C GLY A 89 -37.87 15.23 -2.82
N VAL A 90 -38.55 15.29 -1.68
CA VAL A 90 -39.68 16.19 -1.42
C VAL A 90 -39.14 17.44 -0.72
N ALA A 91 -39.65 18.63 -1.02
CA ALA A 91 -39.25 19.87 -0.32
C ALA A 91 -40.44 20.43 0.47
N GLU A 92 -40.18 21.21 1.52
CA GLU A 92 -41.27 21.92 2.19
C GLU A 92 -41.90 22.96 1.26
N PRO A 93 -43.21 23.26 1.41
CA PRO A 93 -43.86 24.30 0.62
C PRO A 93 -43.18 25.66 0.83
N GLY A 94 -42.43 26.14 -0.16
CA GLY A 94 -41.69 27.41 -0.13
C GLY A 94 -40.17 27.29 -0.26
N GLU A 95 -39.61 26.08 -0.28
CA GLU A 95 -38.16 25.85 -0.40
C GLU A 95 -37.74 25.59 -1.86
N ILE A 96 -36.71 26.31 -2.36
CA ILE A 96 -36.16 26.12 -3.71
C ILE A 96 -35.03 25.08 -3.64
N VAL A 97 -35.26 23.89 -4.20
CA VAL A 97 -34.23 22.84 -4.27
C VAL A 97 -33.26 23.14 -5.41
N ILE A 98 -32.11 23.74 -5.09
CA ILE A 98 -31.04 23.99 -6.06
C ILE A 98 -30.22 22.70 -6.25
N ARG A 99 -30.51 21.94 -7.31
CA ARG A 99 -29.68 20.82 -7.73
C ARG A 99 -28.55 21.34 -8.62
N LEU A 100 -27.32 21.34 -8.10
CA LEU A 100 -26.13 21.68 -8.88
C LEU A 100 -25.70 20.46 -9.71
N ASP A 101 -26.18 20.36 -10.96
CA ASP A 101 -25.81 19.28 -11.89
C ASP A 101 -24.30 19.24 -12.25
N GLY A 102 -23.52 20.25 -11.83
CA GLY A 102 -22.06 20.31 -12.00
C GLY A 102 -21.24 19.72 -10.85
N ALA A 103 -21.84 19.33 -9.72
CA ALA A 103 -21.10 18.88 -8.52
C ALA A 103 -20.73 17.39 -8.53
N ARG A 104 -20.98 16.65 -9.62
CA ARG A 104 -20.57 15.23 -9.76
C ARG A 104 -19.06 14.99 -9.62
N ASN A 105 -18.24 16.04 -9.72
CA ASN A 105 -16.78 15.95 -9.66
C ASN A 105 -16.15 16.55 -8.39
N MET A 106 -16.93 17.07 -7.44
CA MET A 106 -16.37 17.60 -6.20
C MET A 106 -17.10 17.08 -4.96
N ALA A 107 -16.37 16.24 -4.22
CA ALA A 107 -16.59 15.91 -2.81
C ALA A 107 -17.92 15.21 -2.46
N THR A 108 -18.16 14.04 -3.04
CA THR A 108 -18.93 13.01 -2.33
C THR A 108 -17.98 12.37 -1.29
N PRO A 109 -18.23 12.44 0.03
CA PRO A 109 -17.57 11.53 0.95
C PRO A 109 -17.91 10.11 0.49
N PRO A 110 -16.93 9.23 0.27
CA PRO A 110 -17.19 7.93 -0.31
C PRO A 110 -18.20 7.20 0.58
N LYS A 111 -19.37 6.89 0.02
CA LYS A 111 -20.23 5.84 0.54
C LYS A 111 -19.30 4.64 0.83
N PRO A 112 -19.31 4.06 2.05
CA PRO A 112 -18.48 2.90 2.33
C PRO A 112 -18.72 1.86 1.24
N ALA A 113 -17.68 1.56 0.48
CA ALA A 113 -17.75 0.55 -0.55
C ALA A 113 -18.19 -0.76 0.13
N PRO A 114 -19.06 -1.57 -0.50
CA PRO A 114 -19.28 -2.93 -0.03
C PRO A 114 -17.91 -3.61 0.03
N ALA A 115 -17.57 -4.14 1.21
CA ALA A 115 -16.37 -4.95 1.37
C ALA A 115 -16.37 -6.05 0.30
N PRO A 116 -15.24 -6.34 -0.36
CA PRO A 116 -15.17 -7.44 -1.31
C PRO A 116 -15.63 -8.72 -0.62
N ALA A 117 -16.58 -9.42 -1.22
CA ALA A 117 -16.99 -10.74 -0.77
C ALA A 117 -15.71 -11.61 -0.67
N ALA A 118 -15.42 -12.10 0.54
CA ALA A 118 -14.37 -13.06 0.77
C ALA A 118 -14.58 -14.24 -0.20
N PRO A 119 -13.55 -14.71 -0.92
CA PRO A 119 -13.71 -15.87 -1.79
C PRO A 119 -14.13 -17.05 -0.91
N ALA A 120 -15.27 -17.65 -1.25
CA ALA A 120 -15.74 -18.88 -0.67
C ALA A 120 -14.60 -19.89 -0.77
N GLN A 121 -14.04 -20.29 0.39
CA GLN A 121 -13.05 -21.34 0.48
C GLN A 121 -13.66 -22.59 -0.15
N ALA A 122 -13.18 -22.95 -1.33
CA ALA A 122 -13.44 -24.23 -1.96
C ALA A 122 -12.88 -25.31 -1.03
N ARG A 123 -13.78 -25.94 -0.30
CA ARG A 123 -13.52 -27.14 0.50
C ARG A 123 -13.10 -28.24 -0.47
N ARG A 124 -11.85 -28.68 -0.38
CA ARG A 124 -11.37 -29.96 -0.92
C ARG A 124 -11.15 -30.90 0.24
#